data_AF-A0A953G6C2-F1
#
_entry.id   AF-A0A953G6C2-F1
#
_cell.length_a   1.000
_cell.length_b   1.000
_cell.length_c   1.000
_cell.angle_alpha   90.00
_cell.angle_beta   90.00
_cell.angle_gamma   90.00
#
_symmetry.space_group_name_H-M   'P 1'
#
loop_
_entity.id
_entity.type
_entity.pdbx_description
1 polymer ?
#
loop_
_entity_poly.entity_id
_entity_poly.type
_entity_poly.pdbx_seq_one_letter_code
_entity_poly.pdbx_strand_id
1 'polypeptide(L)'
;MFGKRLFVLCGILGIAGMLCGCSLLKKQENPEPLDVTTVVSKPVPPEKAQEIMSDAGENFIYGEGLGDAVATAGTVVLFPPYAILLLGNAALSLNGYQSVWLSDALPEDGRAGWRELYGGVTSAPGRVNAALAGEEYRTEERAKEIMEKHLKELNTPEGRASGAATFYPE
;
A
#
# COMPACT_ATOMS: atom_id res chain seq x y z
N MET A 1 -3.51 -46.23 -22.93
CA MET A 1 -2.15 -45.66 -23.12
C MET A 1 -2.13 -44.19 -23.59
N PHE A 2 -3.20 -43.41 -23.39
CA PHE A 2 -3.29 -42.01 -23.86
C PHE A 2 -2.99 -40.94 -22.79
N GLY A 3 -2.99 -41.28 -21.50
CA GLY A 3 -2.86 -40.28 -20.41
C GLY A 3 -1.46 -39.73 -20.15
N LYS A 4 -0.38 -40.46 -20.48
CA LYS A 4 1.00 -40.05 -20.15
C LYS A 4 1.58 -38.98 -21.08
N ARG A 5 1.07 -38.85 -22.31
CA ARG A 5 1.57 -37.84 -23.27
C ARG A 5 0.94 -36.46 -23.08
N LEU A 6 -0.27 -36.40 -22.52
CA LEU A 6 -0.96 -35.12 -22.27
C LEU A 6 -0.35 -34.35 -21.08
N PHE A 7 0.15 -35.06 -20.06
CA PHE A 7 0.80 -34.44 -18.90
C PHE A 7 2.15 -33.77 -19.22
N VAL A 8 2.90 -34.30 -20.20
CA VAL A 8 4.22 -33.75 -20.57
C VAL A 8 4.08 -32.45 -21.37
N LEU A 9 3.05 -32.33 -22.20
CA LEU A 9 2.80 -31.13 -23.00
C LEU A 9 2.33 -29.92 -22.16
N CYS A 10 1.51 -30.14 -21.12
CA CYS A 10 1.15 -29.06 -20.18
C CYS A 10 2.35 -28.59 -19.33
N GLY A 11 3.28 -29.50 -18.98
CA GLY A 11 4.48 -29.12 -18.22
C GLY A 11 5.43 -28.20 -18.99
N ILE A 12 5.60 -28.43 -20.30
CA ILE A 12 6.49 -27.60 -21.14
C ILE A 12 5.87 -26.23 -21.43
N LEU A 13 4.55 -26.15 -21.64
CA LEU A 13 3.85 -24.86 -21.82
C LEU A 13 3.86 -24.00 -20.54
N GLY A 14 3.77 -24.63 -19.36
CA GLY A 14 3.85 -23.92 -18.08
C GLY A 14 5.21 -23.24 -17.86
N ILE A 15 6.31 -23.92 -18.21
CA ILE A 15 7.68 -23.39 -18.03
C ILE A 15 7.98 -22.26 -19.04
N ALA A 16 7.51 -22.37 -20.29
CA ALA A 16 7.70 -21.32 -21.29
C ALA A 16 6.91 -20.03 -20.97
N GLY A 17 5.71 -20.15 -20.40
CA GLY A 17 4.92 -18.98 -19.96
C GLY A 17 5.56 -18.22 -18.80
N MET A 18 6.24 -18.93 -17.88
CA MET A 18 6.87 -18.32 -16.70
C MET A 18 8.09 -17.46 -17.05
N LEU A 19 8.79 -17.73 -18.15
CA LEU A 19 9.97 -16.96 -18.57
C LEU A 19 9.63 -15.66 -19.32
N CYS A 20 8.40 -15.50 -19.83
CA CYS A 20 7.97 -14.29 -20.54
C CYS A 20 7.43 -13.18 -19.61
N GLY A 21 7.18 -13.47 -18.32
CA GLY A 21 6.61 -12.52 -17.37
C GLY A 21 7.56 -11.40 -16.90
N CYS A 22 8.88 -11.59 -17.03
CA CYS A 22 9.85 -10.63 -16.49
C CYS A 22 9.94 -9.31 -17.28
N SER A 23 9.49 -9.27 -18.54
CA SER A 23 9.55 -8.04 -19.36
C SER A 23 8.41 -7.05 -19.08
N LEU A 24 7.40 -7.47 -18.32
CA LEU A 24 6.22 -6.65 -18.00
C LEU A 24 6.34 -5.91 -16.66
N LEU A 25 7.35 -6.24 -15.85
CA LEU A 25 7.66 -5.53 -14.62
C LEU A 25 8.36 -4.21 -14.95
N LYS A 26 7.56 -3.14 -15.07
CA LYS A 26 8.10 -1.79 -15.16
C LYS A 26 8.67 -1.40 -13.80
N LYS A 27 9.99 -1.24 -13.73
CA LYS A 27 10.61 -0.47 -12.67
C LYS A 27 10.02 0.93 -12.73
N GLN A 28 9.64 1.50 -11.58
CA GLN A 28 9.07 2.85 -11.51
C GLN A 28 10.07 3.84 -12.14
N GLU A 29 9.75 4.34 -13.34
CA GLU A 29 10.69 5.06 -14.21
C GLU A 29 10.96 6.49 -13.72
N ASN A 30 10.09 7.00 -12.85
CA ASN A 30 10.26 8.26 -12.13
C ASN A 30 9.30 8.27 -10.93
N PRO A 31 9.67 7.70 -9.76
CA PRO A 31 9.00 8.13 -8.54
C PRO A 31 9.34 9.62 -8.42
N GLU A 32 8.34 10.51 -8.39
CA GLU A 32 8.56 11.77 -7.69
C GLU A 32 9.23 11.40 -6.37
N PRO A 33 10.41 11.92 -6.03
CA PRO A 33 11.29 11.30 -5.06
C PRO A 33 10.75 11.49 -3.64
N LEU A 34 9.76 10.70 -3.27
CA LEU A 34 9.78 9.94 -2.04
C LEU A 34 10.74 8.77 -2.30
N ASP A 35 12.03 9.11 -2.34
CA ASP A 35 13.12 8.14 -2.32
C ASP A 35 13.03 7.44 -0.97
N VAL A 36 12.24 6.36 -0.93
CA VAL A 36 11.98 5.54 0.24
C VAL A 36 13.31 5.04 0.81
N THR A 37 14.35 4.87 0.00
CA THR A 37 15.70 4.60 0.47
C THR A 37 16.35 5.78 1.19
N THR A 38 16.13 7.04 0.81
CA THR A 38 16.55 8.23 1.59
C THR A 38 15.68 8.56 2.80
N VAL A 39 14.41 8.18 2.79
CA VAL A 39 13.50 8.36 3.94
C VAL A 39 13.71 7.25 4.98
N VAL A 40 13.93 6.00 4.55
CA VAL A 40 14.20 4.85 5.43
C VAL A 40 15.65 4.82 5.92
N SER A 41 16.60 5.43 5.20
CA SER A 41 18.00 5.46 5.67
C SER A 41 18.25 6.44 6.82
N LYS A 42 17.31 7.34 7.13
CA LYS A 42 17.45 8.25 8.26
C LYS A 42 16.60 7.75 9.42
N PRO A 43 17.20 7.42 10.57
CA PRO A 43 16.43 7.04 11.74
C PRO A 43 15.54 8.20 12.16
N VAL A 44 14.23 7.95 12.19
CA VAL A 44 13.24 8.89 12.75
C VAL A 44 13.41 8.85 14.28
N PRO A 45 13.45 10.02 14.96
CA PRO A 45 13.45 10.05 16.42
C PRO A 45 12.27 9.24 16.98
N PRO A 46 12.46 8.45 18.05
CA PRO A 46 11.41 7.58 18.58
C PRO A 46 10.13 8.35 18.95
N GLU A 47 10.26 9.61 19.41
CA GLU A 47 9.12 10.47 19.75
C GLU A 47 8.30 10.84 18.50
N LYS A 48 8.97 11.16 17.39
CA LYS A 48 8.33 11.46 16.11
C LYS A 48 7.77 10.22 15.43
N ALA A 49 8.45 9.08 15.57
CA ALA A 49 7.93 7.81 15.10
C ALA A 49 6.62 7.44 15.81
N GLN A 50 6.53 7.69 17.12
CA GLN A 50 5.32 7.47 17.89
C GLN A 50 4.18 8.41 17.46
N GLU A 51 4.47 9.70 17.21
CA GLU A 51 3.50 10.67 16.70
C GLU A 51 2.94 10.25 15.33
N ILE A 52 3.83 9.92 14.38
CA ILE A 52 3.46 9.45 13.04
C ILE A 52 2.64 8.16 13.13
N MET A 53 3.04 7.23 13.99
CA MET A 53 2.32 5.96 14.16
C MET A 53 0.95 6.17 14.80
N SER A 54 0.81 7.11 15.74
CA SER A 54 -0.47 7.49 16.34
C SER A 54 -1.39 8.09 15.28
N ASP A 55 -0.91 9.07 14.51
CA ASP A 55 -1.68 9.71 13.45
C ASP A 55 -2.07 8.72 12.35
N ALA A 56 -1.17 7.84 11.95
CA ALA A 56 -1.45 6.79 10.99
C ALA A 56 -2.50 5.80 11.53
N GLY A 57 -2.41 5.45 12.82
CA GLY A 57 -3.39 4.59 13.49
C GLY A 57 -4.78 5.24 13.56
N GLU A 58 -4.85 6.52 13.92
CA GLU A 58 -6.09 7.29 13.94
C GLU A 58 -6.68 7.44 12.52
N ASN A 59 -5.84 7.71 11.51
CA ASN A 59 -6.26 7.75 10.11
C ASN A 59 -6.78 6.38 9.64
N PHE A 60 -6.18 5.29 10.10
CA PHE A 60 -6.63 3.95 9.79
C PHE A 60 -7.99 3.64 10.44
N ILE A 61 -8.12 3.91 11.74
CA ILE A 61 -9.28 3.56 12.56
C ILE A 61 -10.48 4.48 12.26
N TYR A 62 -10.26 5.77 12.03
CA TYR A 62 -11.29 6.79 11.83
C TYR A 62 -11.39 7.29 10.37
N GLY A 63 -10.62 6.71 9.46
CA GLY A 63 -10.66 7.01 8.02
C GLY A 63 -11.06 5.79 7.18
N GLU A 64 -10.64 5.75 5.92
CA GLU A 64 -10.97 4.65 5.00
C GLU A 64 -10.20 3.36 5.26
N GLY A 65 -9.08 3.44 6.01
CA GLY A 65 -8.17 2.30 6.21
C GLY A 65 -8.84 1.07 6.82
N LEU A 66 -9.70 1.26 7.83
CA LEU A 66 -10.41 0.15 8.45
C LEU A 66 -11.38 -0.52 7.49
N GLY A 67 -12.12 0.25 6.69
CA GLY A 67 -13.06 -0.33 5.75
C GLY A 67 -12.36 -0.97 4.55
N ASP A 68 -11.23 -0.42 4.11
CA ASP A 68 -10.36 -1.04 3.11
C ASP A 68 -9.80 -2.38 3.60
N ALA A 69 -9.35 -2.44 4.85
CA ALA A 69 -8.88 -3.68 5.47
C ALA A 69 -9.99 -4.74 5.57
N VAL A 70 -11.20 -4.34 5.99
CA VAL A 70 -12.36 -5.24 6.06
C VAL A 70 -12.79 -5.71 4.67
N ALA A 71 -12.86 -4.81 3.69
CA ALA A 71 -13.20 -5.15 2.31
C ALA A 71 -12.17 -6.11 1.69
N THR A 72 -10.88 -5.84 1.93
CA THR A 72 -9.77 -6.69 1.49
C THR A 72 -9.85 -8.06 2.15
N ALA A 73 -10.02 -8.14 3.48
CA ALA A 73 -10.15 -9.41 4.19
C ALA A 73 -11.39 -10.20 3.73
N GLY A 74 -12.53 -9.54 3.55
CA GLY A 74 -13.74 -10.16 3.00
C GLY A 74 -13.52 -10.69 1.59
N THR A 75 -12.82 -9.93 0.75
CA THR A 75 -12.45 -10.37 -0.62
C THR A 75 -11.53 -11.57 -0.61
N VAL A 76 -10.53 -11.61 0.29
CA VAL A 76 -9.65 -12.76 0.48
C VAL A 76 -10.44 -14.01 0.89
N VAL A 77 -11.43 -13.87 1.78
CA VAL A 77 -12.28 -14.99 2.21
C VAL A 77 -13.18 -15.48 1.07
N LEU A 78 -13.81 -14.57 0.33
CA LEU A 78 -14.73 -14.91 -0.77
C LEU A 78 -14.00 -15.39 -2.03
N PHE A 79 -12.80 -14.88 -2.27
CA PHE A 79 -11.95 -15.20 -3.42
C PHE A 79 -10.50 -15.42 -2.97
N PRO A 80 -10.17 -16.61 -2.42
CA PRO A 80 -8.84 -16.92 -1.91
C PRO A 80 -7.66 -16.65 -2.86
N PRO A 81 -7.80 -16.81 -4.20
CA PRO A 81 -6.73 -16.44 -5.12
C PRO A 81 -6.28 -14.97 -5.02
N TYR A 82 -7.14 -14.06 -4.54
CA TYR A 82 -6.79 -12.64 -4.32
C TYR A 82 -5.65 -12.47 -3.30
N ALA A 83 -5.53 -13.38 -2.32
CA ALA A 83 -4.46 -13.34 -1.33
C ALA A 83 -3.07 -13.40 -1.99
N ILE A 84 -2.93 -14.19 -3.06
CA ILE A 84 -1.66 -14.32 -3.80
C ILE A 84 -1.32 -12.98 -4.48
N LEU A 85 -2.31 -12.30 -5.03
CA LEU A 85 -2.13 -10.99 -5.65
C LEU A 85 -1.70 -9.93 -4.62
N LEU A 86 -2.36 -9.89 -3.46
CA LEU A 86 -1.99 -8.97 -2.38
C LEU A 86 -0.58 -9.21 -1.86
N LEU A 87 -0.23 -10.48 -1.60
CA LEU A 87 1.12 -10.85 -1.16
C LEU A 87 2.18 -10.53 -2.23
N GLY A 88 1.82 -10.74 -3.51
CA GLY A 88 2.65 -10.33 -4.65
C GLY A 88 2.90 -8.83 -4.69
N ASN A 89 1.85 -8.02 -4.53
CA ASN A 89 1.96 -6.55 -4.50
C ASN A 89 2.74 -6.04 -3.29
N ALA A 90 2.57 -6.68 -2.12
CA ALA A 90 3.39 -6.38 -0.95
C ALA A 90 4.87 -6.68 -1.21
N ALA A 91 5.18 -7.85 -1.80
CA ALA A 91 6.54 -8.20 -2.18
C ALA A 91 7.12 -7.24 -3.21
N LEU A 92 6.35 -6.86 -4.25
CA LEU A 92 6.77 -5.87 -5.25
C LEU A 92 7.07 -4.51 -4.60
N SER A 93 6.18 -4.02 -3.73
CA SER A 93 6.35 -2.75 -3.02
C SER A 93 7.60 -2.75 -2.13
N LEU A 94 7.85 -3.84 -1.39
CA LEU A 94 9.06 -4.00 -0.58
C LEU A 94 10.35 -4.00 -1.42
N ASN A 95 10.26 -4.39 -2.68
CA ASN A 95 11.38 -4.38 -3.62
C ASN A 95 11.44 -3.10 -4.49
N GLY A 96 10.59 -2.10 -4.22
CA GLY A 96 10.55 -0.83 -4.97
C GLY A 96 9.95 -0.94 -6.38
N TYR A 97 9.18 -1.99 -6.66
CA TYR A 97 8.41 -2.13 -7.89
C TYR A 97 7.00 -1.57 -7.73
N GLN A 98 6.40 -1.14 -8.84
CA GLN A 98 5.00 -0.73 -8.86
C GLN A 98 4.10 -1.93 -8.54
N SER A 99 3.16 -1.74 -7.61
CA SER A 99 2.09 -2.70 -7.39
C SER A 99 1.20 -2.81 -8.62
N VAL A 100 0.69 -4.00 -8.89
CA VAL A 100 -0.19 -4.27 -10.02
C VAL A 100 -1.62 -4.42 -9.50
N TRP A 101 -2.49 -3.47 -9.83
CA TRP A 101 -3.90 -3.54 -9.46
C TRP A 101 -4.78 -3.89 -10.66
N LEU A 102 -5.82 -4.69 -10.46
CA LEU A 102 -6.80 -4.97 -11.52
C LEU A 102 -7.50 -3.70 -12.01
N SER A 103 -7.68 -2.72 -11.11
CA SER A 103 -8.27 -1.43 -11.45
C SER A 103 -7.44 -0.66 -12.48
N ASP A 104 -6.12 -0.85 -12.52
CA ASP A 104 -5.25 -0.17 -13.49
C ASP A 104 -5.45 -0.68 -14.91
N ALA A 105 -6.02 -1.88 -15.08
CA ALA A 105 -6.40 -2.44 -16.37
C ALA A 105 -7.75 -1.90 -16.89
N LEU A 106 -8.52 -1.18 -16.06
CA LEU A 106 -9.81 -0.60 -16.49
C LEU A 106 -9.59 0.68 -17.34
N PRO A 107 -10.47 0.95 -18.32
CA PRO A 107 -10.52 2.24 -19.01
C PRO A 107 -10.64 3.42 -18.02
N GLU A 108 -10.20 4.61 -18.41
CA GLU A 108 -10.18 5.80 -17.52
C GLU A 108 -11.56 6.08 -16.87
N ASP A 109 -12.63 6.03 -17.66
CA ASP A 109 -14.00 6.21 -17.16
C ASP A 109 -14.38 5.15 -16.11
N GLY A 110 -13.96 3.90 -16.33
CA GLY A 110 -14.18 2.80 -15.40
C GLY A 110 -13.37 2.94 -14.11
N ARG A 111 -12.17 3.52 -14.19
CA ARG A 111 -11.32 3.76 -13.02
C ARG A 111 -11.93 4.78 -12.07
N ALA A 112 -12.52 5.86 -12.59
CA ALA A 112 -13.15 6.88 -11.76
C ALA A 112 -14.37 6.31 -11.01
N GLY A 113 -15.28 5.63 -11.73
CA GLY A 113 -16.46 5.01 -11.13
C GLY A 113 -16.11 3.90 -10.12
N TRP A 114 -15.07 3.11 -10.40
CA TRP A 114 -14.59 2.11 -9.44
C TRP A 114 -14.08 2.76 -8.15
N ARG A 115 -13.29 3.83 -8.24
CA ARG A 115 -12.78 4.53 -7.05
C ARG A 115 -13.90 5.14 -6.21
N GLU A 116 -14.89 5.76 -6.84
CA GLU A 116 -16.04 6.35 -6.13
C GLU A 116 -16.87 5.27 -5.42
N LEU A 117 -17.20 4.17 -6.12
CA LEU A 117 -17.92 3.05 -5.52
C LEU A 117 -17.14 2.43 -4.37
N TYR A 118 -15.85 2.15 -4.60
CA TYR A 118 -14.98 1.53 -3.62
C TYR A 118 -14.84 2.41 -2.38
N GLY A 119 -14.51 3.70 -2.55
CA GLY A 119 -14.44 4.69 -1.47
C GLY A 119 -15.76 4.85 -0.71
N GLY A 120 -16.90 4.77 -1.40
CA GLY A 120 -18.22 4.76 -0.75
C GLY A 120 -18.40 3.57 0.20
N VAL A 121 -17.96 2.38 -0.19
CA VAL A 121 -18.07 1.15 0.62
C VAL A 121 -17.03 1.13 1.75
N THR A 122 -15.78 1.48 1.47
CA THR A 122 -14.68 1.45 2.45
C THR A 122 -14.73 2.61 3.45
N SER A 123 -15.35 3.74 3.10
CA SER A 123 -15.54 4.84 4.05
C SER A 123 -16.59 4.53 5.13
N ALA A 124 -17.55 3.63 4.87
CA ALA A 124 -18.68 3.40 5.78
C ALA A 124 -18.24 2.92 7.18
N PRO A 125 -17.37 1.90 7.34
CA PRO A 125 -16.89 1.49 8.66
C PRO A 125 -16.14 2.61 9.40
N GLY A 126 -15.30 3.37 8.70
CA GLY A 126 -14.56 4.50 9.27
C GLY A 126 -15.49 5.62 9.78
N ARG A 127 -16.51 5.97 8.99
CA ARG A 127 -17.53 6.97 9.38
C ARG A 127 -18.31 6.54 10.62
N VAL A 128 -18.71 5.26 10.68
CA VAL A 128 -19.41 4.70 11.85
C VAL A 128 -18.52 4.76 13.08
N ASN A 129 -17.25 4.36 12.94
CA ASN A 129 -16.33 4.33 14.06
C ASN A 129 -15.94 5.74 14.56
N ALA A 130 -15.69 6.68 13.63
CA ALA A 130 -15.47 8.09 13.96
C ALA A 130 -16.67 8.69 14.70
N ALA A 131 -17.90 8.42 14.22
CA ALA A 131 -19.12 8.88 14.87
C ALA A 131 -19.31 8.29 16.28
N LEU A 132 -18.98 7.01 16.49
CA LEU A 132 -19.05 6.37 17.80
C LEU A 132 -18.01 6.91 18.79
N ALA A 133 -16.81 7.25 18.29
CA ALA A 133 -15.74 7.83 19.09
C ALA A 133 -15.92 9.34 19.36
N GLY A 134 -16.85 10.01 18.68
CA GLY A 134 -16.97 11.47 18.71
C GLY A 134 -15.82 12.18 17.99
N GLU A 135 -15.11 11.46 17.12
CA GLU A 135 -13.99 11.95 16.33
C GLU A 135 -14.44 12.39 14.94
N GLU A 136 -13.67 13.28 14.32
CA GLU A 136 -13.93 13.69 12.95
C GLU A 136 -13.47 12.62 11.95
N TYR A 137 -14.33 12.26 11.01
CA TYR A 137 -13.99 11.32 9.95
C TYR A 137 -12.83 11.84 9.10
N ARG A 138 -11.76 11.04 8.96
CA ARG A 138 -10.54 11.44 8.26
C ARG A 138 -10.56 10.95 6.82
N THR A 139 -10.68 11.88 5.87
CA THR A 139 -10.62 11.56 4.44
C THR A 139 -9.20 11.25 4.00
N GLU A 140 -9.05 10.62 2.84
CA GLU A 140 -7.74 10.33 2.26
C GLU A 140 -6.90 11.60 2.07
N GLU A 141 -7.51 12.72 1.66
CA GLU A 141 -6.83 14.00 1.47
C GLU A 141 -6.28 14.53 2.78
N ARG A 142 -7.06 14.47 3.86
CA ARG A 142 -6.61 14.91 5.19
C ARG A 142 -5.49 14.01 5.72
N ALA A 143 -5.60 12.71 5.54
CA ALA A 143 -4.53 11.77 5.91
C ALA A 143 -3.24 12.07 5.15
N LYS A 144 -3.32 12.35 3.84
CA LYS A 144 -2.17 12.78 3.02
C LYS A 144 -1.57 14.08 3.51
N GLU A 145 -2.38 15.09 3.82
CA GLU A 145 -1.89 16.38 4.33
C GLU A 145 -1.13 16.22 5.66
N ILE A 146 -1.67 15.44 6.59
CA ILE A 146 -1.02 15.15 7.88
C ILE A 146 0.33 14.44 7.65
N MET A 147 0.36 13.45 6.76
CA MET A 147 1.60 12.73 6.45
C MET A 147 2.63 13.59 5.72
N GLU A 148 2.20 14.41 4.77
CA GLU A 148 3.07 15.33 4.05
C GLU A 148 3.67 16.38 5.01
N LYS A 149 2.90 16.85 5.99
CA LYS A 149 3.39 17.73 7.05
C LYS A 149 4.51 17.07 7.85
N HIS A 150 4.32 15.83 8.33
CA HIS A 150 5.36 15.08 9.05
C HIS A 150 6.61 14.85 8.20
N LEU A 151 6.44 14.51 6.92
CA LEU A 151 7.55 14.33 5.98
C LEU A 151 8.32 15.63 5.73
N LYS A 152 7.63 16.77 5.67
CA LYS A 152 8.27 18.09 5.56
C LYS A 152 9.05 18.43 6.82
N GLU A 153 8.48 18.18 8.00
CA GLU A 153 9.15 18.39 9.30
C GLU A 153 10.42 17.56 9.42
N LEU A 154 10.37 16.27 9.08
CA LEU A 154 11.55 15.38 9.08
C LEU A 154 12.64 15.80 8.08
N ASN A 155 12.26 16.49 7.00
CA ASN A 155 13.20 16.97 6.01
C ASN A 155 13.90 18.28 6.39
N THR A 156 13.46 18.96 7.46
CA THR A 156 14.14 20.17 7.96
C THR A 156 15.53 19.85 8.55
N PRO A 157 16.48 20.80 8.57
CA PRO A 157 17.78 20.60 9.22
C PRO A 157 17.66 20.23 10.71
N GLU A 158 16.65 20.77 11.40
CA GLU A 158 16.37 20.52 12.82
C GLU A 158 15.89 19.07 13.03
N GLY A 159 14.92 18.61 12.22
CA GLY A 159 14.46 17.22 12.25
C GLY A 159 15.57 16.21 11.91
N ARG A 160 16.52 16.62 11.05
CA ARG A 160 17.71 15.80 10.75
C ARG A 160 18.69 15.74 11.91
N ALA A 161 18.91 16.84 12.62
CA ALA A 161 19.83 16.91 13.74
C ALA A 161 19.30 16.09 14.94
N SER A 162 17.99 16.15 15.22
CA SER A 162 17.39 15.38 16.31
C SER A 162 17.50 13.88 16.10
N GLY A 163 17.29 13.38 14.87
CA GLY A 163 17.42 11.95 14.56
C GLY A 163 18.83 11.40 14.75
N ALA A 164 19.85 12.20 14.39
CA ALA A 164 21.25 11.81 14.53
C ALA A 164 21.71 11.72 16.00
N ALA A 165 21.25 12.64 16.86
CA ALA A 165 21.64 12.70 18.26
C ALA A 165 21.12 11.51 19.09
N THR A 166 19.92 11.01 18.78
CA THR A 166 19.33 9.84 19.48
C THR A 166 20.01 8.51 19.14
N PHE A 167 20.64 8.38 17.99
CA PHE A 167 21.20 7.10 17.53
C PHE A 167 22.67 6.89 17.93
N TYR A 168 23.38 7.96 18.28
CA TYR A 168 24.78 7.93 18.72
C TYR A 168 24.94 8.68 20.06
N PRO A 169 24.52 8.09 21.19
CA PRO A 169 24.84 8.64 22.50
C PRO A 169 26.36 8.55 22.73
N GLU A 170 26.98 9.64 23.17
CA GLU A 170 28.41 9.67 23.55
C GLU A 170 28.75 8.71 24.70
#